data_AF-A0A3R7PZF5-F1
#
_entry.id   AF-A0A3R7PZF5-F1
#
_cell.length_a   1.000
_cell.length_b   1.000
_cell.length_c   1.000
_cell.angle_alpha   90.00
_cell.angle_beta   90.00
_cell.angle_gamma   90.00
#
_symmetry.space_group_name_H-M   'P 1'
#
loop_
_entity.id
_entity.type
_entity.pdbx_description
1 polymer ?
#
loop_
_entity_poly.entity_id
_entity_poly.type
_entity_poly.pdbx_seq_one_letter_code
_entity_poly.pdbx_strand_id
1 'polypeptide(L)'
;MTDLTIIIGGGLAGVTSFYELTARGLPCLLIDAEADVARGTSFANGGGLHPSLPDPWNNPGIGRHLFASLFQRDAPMKLHMSQLPHLAGWGMAFLRHSARKNYDAITRANFDLAEYSTRQTEALQQFLNLDYDSAAPGTLKLLRSQAERDEA
;
A
#
# COMPACT_ATOMS: atom_id res chain seq x y z
N MET A 1 -34.58 0.00 11.02
CA MET A 1 -33.65 1.13 11.22
C MET A 1 -32.36 0.73 10.54
N THR A 2 -31.87 1.51 9.58
CA THR A 2 -30.53 1.31 9.03
C THR A 2 -29.53 1.89 10.01
N ASP A 3 -28.56 1.08 10.43
CA ASP A 3 -27.52 1.53 11.36
C ASP A 3 -26.65 2.60 10.69
N LEU A 4 -26.44 3.72 11.39
CA LEU A 4 -25.58 4.81 10.92
C LEU A 4 -24.11 4.36 10.97
N THR A 5 -23.41 4.43 9.84
CA THR A 5 -21.95 4.17 9.79
C THR A 5 -21.18 5.45 10.06
N ILE A 6 -20.33 5.46 11.09
CA ILE A 6 -19.46 6.59 11.41
C ILE A 6 -18.07 6.34 10.83
N ILE A 7 -17.56 7.29 10.07
CA ILE A 7 -16.23 7.28 9.47
C ILE A 7 -15.41 8.36 10.14
N ILE A 8 -14.26 7.99 10.70
CA ILE A 8 -13.38 8.90 11.44
C ILE A 8 -12.14 9.17 10.60
N GLY A 9 -11.95 10.43 10.22
CA GLY A 9 -10.87 10.93 9.37
C GLY A 9 -11.32 11.16 7.92
N GLY A 10 -11.24 12.40 7.46
CA GLY A 10 -11.48 12.89 6.11
C GLY A 10 -10.23 12.90 5.21
N GLY A 11 -9.30 11.97 5.44
CA GLY A 11 -8.25 11.66 4.46
C GLY A 11 -8.78 10.86 3.27
N LEU A 12 -7.91 10.54 2.31
CA LEU A 12 -8.24 9.80 1.08
C LEU A 12 -9.09 8.53 1.35
N ALA A 13 -8.66 7.70 2.29
CA ALA A 13 -9.36 6.46 2.63
C ALA A 13 -10.76 6.72 3.23
N GLY A 14 -10.91 7.76 4.04
CA GLY A 14 -12.19 8.11 4.68
C GLY A 14 -13.18 8.72 3.70
N VAL A 15 -12.73 9.66 2.86
CA VAL A 15 -13.58 10.30 1.84
C VAL A 15 -14.05 9.27 0.80
N THR A 16 -13.16 8.41 0.31
CA THR A 16 -13.55 7.37 -0.65
C THR A 16 -14.49 6.33 -0.04
N SER A 17 -14.26 5.94 1.22
CA SER A 17 -15.19 5.07 1.96
C SER A 17 -16.56 5.72 2.15
N PHE A 18 -16.61 7.00 2.52
CA PHE A 18 -17.85 7.76 2.67
C PHE A 18 -18.63 7.82 1.36
N TYR A 19 -17.93 8.15 0.27
CA TYR A 19 -18.52 8.17 -1.07
C TYR A 19 -19.11 6.80 -1.46
N GLU A 20 -18.33 5.72 -1.36
CA GLU A 20 -18.78 4.38 -1.78
C GLU A 20 -19.97 3.87 -0.95
N LEU A 21 -19.98 4.12 0.35
CA LEU A 21 -21.07 3.69 1.22
C LEU A 21 -22.35 4.50 0.96
N THR A 22 -22.23 5.82 0.83
CA THR A 22 -23.38 6.70 0.55
C THR A 22 -23.95 6.45 -0.85
N ALA A 23 -23.12 6.19 -1.86
CA ALA A 23 -23.55 5.81 -3.20
C ALA A 23 -24.37 4.50 -3.22
N ARG A 24 -24.17 3.62 -2.23
CA ARG A 24 -24.94 2.38 -2.04
C ARG A 24 -26.19 2.56 -1.17
N GLY A 25 -26.53 3.81 -0.81
CA GLY A 25 -27.69 4.13 0.00
C GLY A 25 -27.52 3.87 1.50
N LEU A 26 -26.28 3.67 1.97
CA LEU A 26 -26.02 3.48 3.40
C LEU A 26 -25.91 4.83 4.11
N PRO A 27 -26.60 5.02 5.25
CA PRO A 27 -26.48 6.25 6.02
C PRO A 27 -25.08 6.34 6.65
N CYS A 28 -24.34 7.39 6.32
CA CYS A 28 -22.98 7.59 6.80
C CYS A 28 -22.79 9.00 7.38
N LEU A 29 -21.89 9.11 8.36
CA LEU A 29 -21.39 10.38 8.89
C LEU A 29 -19.86 10.36 8.86
N LEU A 30 -19.26 11.32 8.15
CA LEU A 30 -17.81 11.55 8.15
C LEU A 30 -17.47 12.62 9.20
N ILE A 31 -16.50 12.33 10.05
CA ILE A 31 -16.01 13.26 11.08
C ILE A 31 -14.50 13.39 10.91
N ASP A 32 -13.99 14.62 10.78
CA ASP A 32 -12.57 14.95 10.82
C ASP A 32 -12.29 15.92 11.99
N ALA A 33 -11.07 15.88 12.52
CA ALA A 33 -10.59 16.82 13.54
C ALA A 33 -10.13 18.15 12.94
N GLU A 34 -9.72 18.15 11.67
CA GLU A 34 -9.30 19.33 10.92
C GLU A 34 -10.49 20.12 10.38
N ALA A 35 -10.24 21.39 10.02
CA ALA A 35 -11.28 22.28 9.50
C ALA A 35 -11.79 21.89 8.10
N ASP A 36 -11.06 21.03 7.39
CA ASP A 36 -11.41 20.58 6.03
C ASP A 36 -10.85 19.16 5.79
N VAL A 37 -11.32 18.50 4.74
CA VAL A 37 -10.83 17.18 4.31
C VAL A 37 -9.41 17.28 3.76
N ALA A 38 -8.73 16.13 3.74
CA ALA A 38 -7.39 15.97 3.17
C ALA A 38 -6.32 16.89 3.76
N ARG A 39 -6.48 17.44 4.98
CA ARG A 39 -5.50 18.33 5.62
C ARG A 39 -4.31 17.64 6.29
N GLY A 40 -4.40 16.33 6.52
CA GLY A 40 -3.31 15.51 7.05
C GLY A 40 -2.38 14.97 5.95
N THR A 41 -1.96 13.70 6.08
CA THR A 41 -1.06 13.01 5.12
C THR A 41 -1.56 13.08 3.67
N SER A 42 -2.89 13.12 3.47
CA SER A 42 -3.46 13.18 2.13
C SER A 42 -3.21 14.48 1.38
N PHE A 43 -2.88 15.59 2.06
CA PHE A 43 -2.68 16.92 1.44
C PHE A 43 -1.54 16.90 0.42
N ALA A 44 -0.44 16.20 0.74
CA ALA A 44 0.78 16.19 -0.04
C ALA A 44 1.41 14.79 -0.06
N ASN A 45 0.63 13.78 -0.46
CA ASN A 45 1.05 12.37 -0.48
C ASN A 45 1.93 11.96 -1.68
N GLY A 46 2.27 12.91 -2.56
CA GLY A 46 3.05 12.68 -3.79
C GLY A 46 2.21 12.34 -5.03
N GLY A 47 0.96 11.88 -4.85
CA GLY A 47 -0.04 11.78 -5.93
C GLY A 47 0.24 10.74 -7.02
N GLY A 48 1.28 9.89 -6.86
CA GLY A 48 1.63 8.88 -7.83
C GLY A 48 0.67 7.69 -7.79
N LEU A 49 0.07 7.37 -8.93
CA LEU A 49 -0.77 6.18 -9.12
C LEU A 49 -0.16 5.31 -10.22
N HIS A 50 0.33 4.13 -9.86
CA HIS A 50 0.80 3.14 -10.83
C HIS A 50 0.72 1.72 -10.24
N PRO A 51 0.31 0.71 -11.02
CA PRO A 51 0.30 -0.69 -10.59
C PRO A 51 1.65 -1.40 -10.78
N SER A 52 2.66 -0.71 -11.32
CA SER A 52 3.91 -1.31 -11.84
C SER A 52 4.96 -1.73 -10.81
N LEU A 53 4.74 -1.46 -9.52
CA LEU A 53 5.61 -1.93 -8.42
C LEU A 53 4.77 -2.62 -7.32
N PRO A 54 4.10 -3.75 -7.63
CA PRO A 54 3.19 -4.43 -6.71
C PRO A 54 3.91 -5.35 -5.71
N ASP A 55 5.23 -5.49 -5.87
CA ASP A 55 6.09 -6.36 -5.09
C ASP A 55 6.01 -6.05 -3.59
N PRO A 56 5.63 -7.05 -2.76
CA PRO A 56 5.61 -6.88 -1.32
C PRO A 56 7.03 -6.86 -0.76
N TRP A 57 7.25 -6.25 0.41
CA TRP A 57 8.59 -6.10 1.00
C TRP A 57 9.27 -7.40 1.48
N ASN A 58 8.61 -8.55 1.31
CA ASN A 58 9.07 -9.83 1.82
C ASN A 58 9.70 -10.71 0.72
N ASN A 59 10.61 -10.11 -0.06
CA ASN A 59 11.26 -10.76 -1.20
C ASN A 59 11.86 -12.14 -0.85
N PRO A 60 11.87 -13.10 -1.78
CA PRO A 60 12.50 -14.39 -1.58
C PRO A 60 13.97 -14.24 -1.17
N GLY A 61 14.36 -14.91 -0.09
CA GLY A 61 15.72 -14.79 0.45
C GLY A 61 15.91 -13.71 1.52
N ILE A 62 14.88 -12.91 1.84
CA ILE A 62 14.91 -11.88 2.90
C ILE A 62 15.41 -12.42 4.25
N GLY A 63 15.17 -13.70 4.55
CA GLY A 63 15.66 -14.35 5.77
C GLY A 63 17.18 -14.30 5.93
N ARG A 64 17.96 -14.36 4.82
CA ARG A 64 19.42 -14.21 4.86
C ARG A 64 19.81 -12.79 5.28
N HIS A 65 19.12 -11.78 4.73
CA HIS A 65 19.36 -10.38 5.07
C HIS A 65 18.96 -10.08 6.52
N LEU A 66 17.82 -10.62 7.00
CA LEU A 66 17.40 -10.49 8.39
C LEU A 66 18.36 -11.16 9.37
N PHE A 67 18.88 -12.34 9.03
CA PHE A 67 19.86 -13.00 9.87
C PHE A 67 21.19 -12.23 9.90
N ALA A 68 21.66 -11.75 8.75
CA ALA A 68 22.86 -10.91 8.67
C ALA A 68 22.68 -9.59 9.46
N SER A 69 21.47 -9.01 9.45
CA SER A 69 21.20 -7.76 10.15
C SER A 69 21.30 -7.89 11.67
N LEU A 70 21.20 -9.09 12.26
CA LEU A 70 21.48 -9.31 13.69
C LEU A 70 22.89 -8.89 14.08
N PHE A 71 23.86 -9.05 13.17
CA PHE A 71 25.29 -8.83 13.45
C PHE A 71 25.84 -7.53 12.87
N GLN A 72 25.17 -6.96 11.87
CA GLN A 72 25.59 -5.69 11.24
C GLN A 72 25.02 -4.49 12.01
N ARG A 73 25.88 -3.61 12.54
CA ARG A 73 25.45 -2.43 13.32
C ARG A 73 24.64 -1.45 12.49
N ASP A 74 25.08 -1.22 11.25
CA ASP A 74 24.52 -0.20 10.35
C ASP A 74 23.58 -0.81 9.30
N ALA A 75 22.94 -1.94 9.63
CA ALA A 75 21.95 -2.54 8.75
C ALA A 75 20.73 -1.60 8.61
N PRO A 76 20.20 -1.37 7.39
CA PRO A 76 19.04 -0.49 7.18
C PRO A 76 17.79 -0.97 7.91
N MET A 77 17.69 -2.28 8.19
CA MET A 77 16.67 -2.88 9.04
C MET A 77 17.34 -3.77 10.08
N LYS A 78 17.64 -3.21 11.26
CA LYS A 78 18.34 -3.91 12.34
C LYS A 78 17.38 -4.81 13.13
N LEU A 79 17.64 -6.12 13.11
CA LEU A 79 16.98 -7.05 14.02
C LEU A 79 17.76 -7.11 15.34
N HIS A 80 17.05 -7.01 16.46
CA HIS A 80 17.65 -7.13 17.79
C HIS A 80 17.40 -8.53 18.35
N MET A 81 18.46 -9.20 18.83
CA MET A 81 18.35 -10.55 19.39
C MET A 81 17.34 -10.64 20.54
N SER A 82 17.24 -9.60 21.37
CA SER A 82 16.26 -9.52 22.47
C SER A 82 14.80 -9.53 21.99
N GLN A 83 14.53 -9.23 20.72
CA GLN A 83 13.19 -9.19 20.15
C GLN A 83 12.78 -10.53 19.49
N LEU A 84 13.71 -11.46 19.29
CA LEU A 84 13.44 -12.73 18.60
C LEU A 84 12.31 -13.55 19.23
N PRO A 85 12.19 -13.69 20.57
CA PRO A 85 11.08 -14.43 21.17
C PRO A 85 9.71 -13.80 20.87
N HIS A 86 9.64 -12.47 20.86
CA HIS A 86 8.41 -11.73 20.55
C HIS A 86 8.02 -11.82 19.07
N LEU A 87 9.02 -12.00 18.19
CA LEU A 87 8.83 -12.11 16.76
C LEU A 87 8.70 -13.55 16.27
N ALA A 88 8.87 -14.58 17.10
CA ALA A 88 8.96 -15.96 16.62
C ALA A 88 7.71 -16.39 15.82
N GLY A 89 6.50 -16.11 16.33
CA GLY A 89 5.26 -16.48 15.65
C GLY A 89 5.06 -15.73 14.32
N TRP A 90 5.09 -14.40 14.37
CA TRP A 90 4.94 -13.56 13.18
C TRP A 90 6.09 -13.75 12.18
N GLY A 91 7.33 -13.84 12.66
CA GLY A 91 8.54 -14.00 11.87
C GLY A 91 8.59 -15.32 11.11
N MET A 92 8.16 -16.43 11.72
CA MET A 92 8.01 -17.69 10.98
C MET A 92 6.95 -17.59 9.89
N ALA A 93 5.82 -16.92 10.16
CA ALA A 93 4.79 -16.68 9.14
C ALA A 93 5.33 -15.78 8.01
N PHE A 94 6.03 -14.70 8.35
CA PHE A 94 6.68 -13.79 7.41
C PHE A 94 7.64 -14.55 6.49
N LEU A 95 8.53 -15.38 7.05
CA LEU A 95 9.48 -16.19 6.27
C LEU A 95 8.75 -17.21 5.38
N ARG A 96 7.67 -17.82 5.86
CA ARG A 96 6.84 -18.72 5.05
C ARG A 96 6.20 -17.99 3.87
N HIS A 97 5.68 -16.78 4.07
CA HIS A 97 5.12 -15.96 2.99
C HIS A 97 6.19 -15.38 2.06
N SER A 98 7.44 -15.32 2.51
CA SER A 98 8.59 -14.93 1.67
C SER A 98 9.08 -16.04 0.73
N ALA A 99 8.55 -17.26 0.83
CA ALA A 99 8.87 -18.31 -0.12
C ALA A 99 8.41 -17.92 -1.54
N ARG A 100 9.24 -18.17 -2.57
CA ARG A 100 9.00 -17.76 -3.97
C ARG A 100 7.56 -17.94 -4.44
N LYS A 101 7.00 -19.14 -4.23
CA LYS A 101 5.60 -19.46 -4.62
C LYS A 101 4.57 -18.52 -3.98
N ASN A 102 4.72 -18.22 -2.69
CA ASN A 102 3.78 -17.36 -1.97
C ASN A 102 4.00 -15.90 -2.35
N TYR A 103 5.25 -15.49 -2.47
CA TYR A 103 5.63 -14.16 -2.95
C TYR A 103 4.97 -13.87 -4.32
N ASP A 104 5.12 -14.77 -5.29
CA ASP A 104 4.55 -14.58 -6.64
C ASP A 104 3.03 -14.46 -6.64
N ALA A 105 2.37 -15.29 -5.83
CA ALA A 105 0.92 -15.25 -5.70
C ALA A 105 0.46 -13.92 -5.07
N ILE A 106 1.19 -13.41 -4.08
CA ILE A 106 0.90 -12.13 -3.42
C ILE A 106 1.20 -10.97 -4.36
N THR A 107 2.34 -10.96 -5.05
CA THR A 107 2.69 -9.94 -6.05
C THR A 107 1.61 -9.83 -7.13
N ARG A 108 1.11 -10.96 -7.63
CA ARG A 108 -0.01 -10.97 -8.59
C ARG A 108 -1.29 -10.41 -7.99
N ALA A 109 -1.67 -10.84 -6.79
CA ALA A 109 -2.85 -10.30 -6.12
C ALA A 109 -2.75 -8.78 -5.85
N ASN A 110 -1.57 -8.30 -5.47
CA ASN A 110 -1.30 -6.86 -5.30
C ASN A 110 -1.41 -6.11 -6.62
N PHE A 111 -0.89 -6.68 -7.72
CA PHE A 111 -1.01 -6.10 -9.05
C PHE A 111 -2.48 -5.97 -9.46
N ASP A 112 -3.24 -7.06 -9.35
CA ASP A 112 -4.66 -7.09 -9.71
C ASP A 112 -5.46 -6.05 -8.90
N LEU A 113 -5.16 -5.90 -7.60
CA LEU A 113 -5.78 -4.90 -6.74
C LEU A 113 -5.37 -3.46 -7.11
N ALA A 114 -4.09 -3.23 -7.40
CA ALA A 114 -3.59 -1.91 -7.77
C ALA A 114 -4.11 -1.46 -9.14
N GLU A 115 -4.18 -2.37 -10.11
CA GLU A 115 -4.78 -2.15 -11.43
C GLU A 115 -6.27 -1.81 -11.28
N TYR A 116 -7.00 -2.60 -10.49
CA TYR A 116 -8.40 -2.31 -10.18
C TYR A 116 -8.58 -0.94 -9.54
N SER A 117 -7.79 -0.61 -8.52
CA SER A 117 -7.85 0.68 -7.81
C SER A 117 -7.56 1.86 -8.74
N THR A 118 -6.57 1.72 -9.63
CA THR A 118 -6.24 2.74 -10.64
C THR A 118 -7.42 2.99 -11.57
N ARG A 119 -8.01 1.91 -12.11
CA ARG A 119 -9.18 2.01 -13.00
C ARG A 119 -10.41 2.61 -12.31
N GLN A 120 -10.66 2.28 -11.04
CA GLN A 120 -11.75 2.91 -10.27
C GLN A 120 -11.50 4.39 -10.05
N THR A 121 -10.26 4.77 -9.77
CA THR A 121 -9.87 6.17 -9.59
C THR A 121 -10.09 6.97 -10.87
N GLU A 122 -9.70 6.44 -12.03
CA GLU A 122 -9.98 7.05 -13.34
C GLU A 122 -11.48 7.17 -13.62
N ALA A 123 -12.26 6.11 -13.34
CA ALA A 123 -13.70 6.12 -13.54
C ALA A 123 -14.41 7.17 -12.68
N LEU A 124 -13.99 7.32 -11.41
CA LEU A 124 -14.52 8.35 -10.52
C LEU A 124 -14.16 9.76 -10.97
N GLN A 125 -12.93 9.98 -11.41
CA GLN A 125 -12.51 11.27 -11.96
C GLN A 125 -13.38 11.68 -13.16
N GLN A 126 -13.64 10.76 -14.08
CA GLN A 126 -14.50 10.99 -15.24
C GLN A 126 -15.96 11.24 -14.83
N PHE A 127 -16.50 10.41 -13.93
CA PHE A 127 -17.89 10.51 -13.49
C PHE A 127 -18.18 11.82 -12.76
N LEU A 128 -17.28 12.25 -11.88
CA LEU A 128 -17.40 13.49 -11.12
C LEU A 128 -16.93 14.73 -11.91
N ASN A 129 -16.37 14.53 -13.11
CA ASN A 129 -15.78 15.58 -13.94
C ASN A 129 -14.79 16.46 -13.14
N LEU A 130 -13.86 15.82 -12.43
CA LEU A 130 -12.88 16.51 -11.59
C LEU A 130 -11.83 17.21 -12.46
N ASP A 131 -11.62 18.49 -12.19
CA ASP A 131 -10.57 19.30 -12.80
C ASP A 131 -9.50 19.61 -11.75
N TYR A 132 -8.29 19.08 -11.95
CA TYR A 132 -7.15 19.25 -11.05
C TYR A 132 -5.83 18.90 -11.77
N ASP A 133 -4.71 19.35 -11.21
CA ASP A 133 -3.36 19.09 -11.74
C ASP A 133 -3.05 17.58 -11.74
N SER A 134 -3.26 16.95 -12.89
CA SER A 134 -3.05 15.51 -13.10
C SER A 134 -2.35 15.26 -14.43
N ALA A 135 -1.55 14.19 -14.47
CA ALA A 135 -0.89 13.73 -15.67
C ALA A 135 -0.76 12.21 -15.64
N ALA A 136 -0.85 11.56 -16.81
CA ALA A 136 -0.69 10.13 -16.97
C ALA A 136 0.53 9.77 -17.86
N PRO A 137 1.76 10.23 -17.55
CA PRO A 137 2.94 9.95 -18.37
C PRO A 137 3.47 8.52 -18.21
N GLY A 138 2.92 7.74 -17.29
CA GLY A 138 3.45 6.43 -16.89
C GLY A 138 4.70 6.54 -16.01
N THR A 139 5.39 5.41 -15.81
CA THR A 139 6.59 5.32 -14.96
C THR A 139 7.69 4.57 -15.70
N LEU A 140 8.94 5.01 -15.53
CA LEU A 140 10.13 4.36 -16.09
C LEU A 140 11.06 3.90 -14.97
N LYS A 141 11.35 2.60 -14.90
CA LYS A 141 12.36 2.02 -14.01
C LYS A 141 13.65 1.75 -14.80
N LEU A 142 14.74 2.40 -14.42
CA LEU A 142 16.06 2.16 -15.01
C LEU A 142 16.77 1.04 -14.25
N LEU A 143 17.18 0.00 -14.96
CA LEU A 143 17.97 -1.11 -14.45
C LEU A 143 19.37 -1.00 -15.04
N ARG A 144 20.40 -1.00 -14.19
CA ARG A 144 21.80 -0.76 -14.56
C ARG A 144 22.60 -2.04 -14.71
N SER A 145 22.08 -3.19 -14.28
CA SER A 145 22.75 -4.47 -14.39
C SER A 145 21.78 -5.61 -14.73
N GLN A 146 22.32 -6.72 -15.23
CA GLN A 146 21.53 -7.93 -15.46
C GLN A 146 21.02 -8.54 -14.14
N ALA A 147 21.82 -8.47 -13.07
CA ALA A 147 21.39 -8.91 -11.74
C ALA A 147 20.14 -8.14 -11.26
N GLU A 148 20.12 -6.80 -11.41
CA GLU A 148 18.94 -5.98 -11.09
C GLU A 148 17.72 -6.34 -11.94
N ARG A 149 17.93 -6.80 -13.18
CA ARG A 149 16.85 -7.26 -14.05
C ARG A 149 16.32 -8.64 -13.68
N ASP A 150 17.19 -9.53 -13.23
CA ASP A 150 16.81 -10.88 -12.82
C ASP A 150 16.11 -10.88 -11.44
N GLU A 151 16.37 -9.84 -10.62
CA GLU A 151 15.72 -9.60 -9.33
C GLU A 151 14.43 -8.75 -9.41
N ALA A 152 14.23 -8.01 -10.51
CA ALA A 152 13.06 -7.17 -10.76
C ALA A 152 11.86 -7.95 -11.32
#